data_AF-A0A5C0UCR7-F1
#
_entry.id   AF-A0A5C0UCR7-F1
#
_cell.length_a   1.000
_cell.length_b   1.000
_cell.length_c   1.000
_cell.angle_alpha   90.00
_cell.angle_beta   90.00
_cell.angle_gamma   90.00
#
_symmetry.space_group_name_H-M   'P 1'
#
loop_
_entity.id
_entity.type
_entity.pdbx_description
1 polymer ?
#
loop_
_entity_poly.entity_id
_entity_poly.type
_entity_poly.pdbx_seq_one_letter_code
_entity_poly.pdbx_strand_id
1 'polypeptide(L)'
;MINKKKLKDRLQSFLDSSGLPAFVYGSEVGFINEVCKELFDEFNIAEKIQLDLSSISEVRDLIGFLNATPIYGKQKLVLLNDAQKWSNGVKSALLKSLEEHPSYNKIIITSSSILDLTIMSRCYKIHISSDLLSKTCNIDEVSRIEDPNVLFACMKDYLEKIILCNNFNLLAYAEDLWDKVNETYSWFRKGEISSQNCIQIMSNLILDHLNQINSL
;
A
#
# COMPACT_ATOMS: atom_id res chain seq x y z
N MET A 1 12.83 6.40 -9.45
CA MET A 1 12.78 5.26 -10.40
C MET A 1 12.63 3.88 -9.71
N ILE A 2 12.68 3.78 -8.38
CA ILE A 2 12.81 2.50 -7.64
C ILE A 2 11.46 1.81 -7.30
N ASN A 3 10.30 2.46 -7.48
CA ASN A 3 9.04 1.90 -7.00
C ASN A 3 8.31 0.93 -7.97
N LYS A 4 8.33 1.20 -9.28
CA LYS A 4 7.62 0.37 -10.28
C LYS A 4 8.19 -1.06 -10.36
N LYS A 5 9.52 -1.20 -10.39
CA LYS A 5 10.20 -2.51 -10.50
C LYS A 5 9.99 -3.39 -9.26
N LYS A 6 10.05 -2.81 -8.06
CA LYS A 6 9.84 -3.56 -6.80
C LYS A 6 8.40 -4.06 -6.66
N LEU A 7 7.42 -3.23 -7.04
CA LEU A 7 6.01 -3.64 -7.06
C LEU A 7 5.75 -4.73 -8.09
N LYS A 8 6.37 -4.61 -9.28
CA LYS A 8 6.37 -5.62 -10.33
C LYS A 8 6.87 -6.97 -9.83
N ASP A 9 8.07 -6.99 -9.26
CA ASP A 9 8.70 -8.22 -8.78
C ASP A 9 7.85 -8.89 -7.67
N ARG A 10 7.25 -8.10 -6.78
CA ARG A 10 6.32 -8.60 -5.74
C ARG A 10 5.04 -9.18 -6.32
N LEU A 11 4.41 -8.49 -7.28
CA LEU A 11 3.19 -8.97 -7.92
C LEU A 11 3.46 -10.22 -8.76
N GLN A 12 4.58 -10.28 -9.47
CA GLN A 12 4.97 -11.44 -10.26
C GLN A 12 5.24 -12.66 -9.36
N SER A 13 6.05 -12.49 -8.32
CA SER A 13 6.29 -13.54 -7.32
C SER A 13 4.99 -14.01 -6.65
N PHE A 14 4.06 -13.09 -6.35
CA PHE A 14 2.76 -13.42 -5.78
C PHE A 14 1.89 -14.21 -6.77
N LEU A 15 1.80 -13.77 -8.01
CA LEU A 15 1.01 -14.44 -9.03
C LEU A 15 1.54 -15.85 -9.32
N ASP A 16 2.84 -16.10 -9.14
CA ASP A 16 3.43 -17.42 -9.30
C ASP A 16 3.24 -18.33 -8.07
N SER A 17 3.08 -17.77 -6.87
CA SER A 17 3.08 -18.52 -5.59
C SER A 17 1.73 -18.63 -4.88
N SER A 18 0.78 -17.75 -5.19
CA SER A 18 -0.47 -17.59 -4.45
C SER A 18 -1.71 -17.93 -5.29
N GLY A 19 -2.70 -18.56 -4.63
CA GLY A 19 -4.07 -18.74 -5.12
C GLY A 19 -5.06 -17.73 -4.54
N LEU A 20 -4.58 -16.59 -4.03
CA LEU A 20 -5.42 -15.49 -3.54
C LEU A 20 -5.43 -14.33 -4.55
N PRO A 21 -6.51 -13.54 -4.61
CA PRO A 21 -6.54 -12.27 -5.32
C PRO A 21 -5.57 -11.26 -4.70
N ALA A 22 -4.90 -10.45 -5.51
CA ALA A 22 -4.13 -9.30 -5.06
C ALA A 22 -5.04 -8.07 -4.94
N PHE A 23 -5.05 -7.43 -3.78
CA PHE A 23 -5.73 -6.15 -3.55
C PHE A 23 -4.70 -5.05 -3.35
N VAL A 24 -4.60 -4.17 -4.32
CA VAL A 24 -3.63 -3.08 -4.40
C VAL A 24 -4.33 -1.77 -4.07
N TYR A 25 -3.88 -1.04 -3.06
CA TYR A 25 -4.57 0.18 -2.62
C TYR A 25 -3.65 1.28 -2.13
N GLY A 26 -4.11 2.53 -2.21
CA GLY A 26 -3.34 3.70 -1.78
C GLY A 26 -3.95 5.03 -2.22
N SER A 27 -3.43 6.13 -1.67
CA SER A 27 -3.97 7.49 -1.85
C SER A 27 -4.02 7.96 -3.31
N GLU A 28 -3.06 7.55 -4.14
CA GLU A 28 -2.96 7.95 -5.54
C GLU A 28 -3.45 6.85 -6.50
N VAL A 29 -4.76 6.69 -6.60
CA VAL A 29 -5.36 5.64 -7.44
C VAL A 29 -4.97 5.73 -8.92
N GLY A 30 -4.69 6.93 -9.43
CA GLY A 30 -4.20 7.13 -10.81
C GLY A 30 -2.86 6.44 -11.05
N PHE A 31 -1.90 6.61 -10.12
CA PHE A 31 -0.60 5.93 -10.18
C PHE A 31 -0.74 4.42 -10.03
N ILE A 32 -1.60 3.96 -9.12
CA ILE A 32 -1.86 2.53 -8.91
C ILE A 32 -2.41 1.90 -10.20
N ASN A 33 -3.41 2.52 -10.80
CA ASN A 33 -4.03 2.04 -12.03
C ASN A 33 -3.01 2.04 -13.19
N GLU A 34 -2.15 3.07 -13.29
CA GLU A 34 -1.07 3.12 -14.28
C GLU A 34 -0.12 1.92 -14.13
N VAL A 35 0.40 1.69 -12.92
CA VAL A 35 1.37 0.60 -12.70
C VAL A 35 0.74 -0.78 -12.85
N CYS A 36 -0.46 -0.99 -12.31
CA CYS A 36 -1.17 -2.25 -12.47
C CYS A 36 -1.54 -2.53 -13.93
N LYS A 37 -1.84 -1.49 -14.71
CA LYS A 37 -2.09 -1.61 -16.14
C LYS A 37 -0.83 -1.95 -16.92
N GLU A 38 0.29 -1.26 -16.67
CA GLU A 38 1.59 -1.59 -17.27
C GLU A 38 1.94 -3.07 -17.02
N LEU A 39 1.76 -3.54 -15.78
CA LEU A 39 1.97 -4.94 -15.42
C LEU A 39 1.05 -5.89 -16.16
N PHE A 40 -0.25 -5.58 -16.18
CA PHE A 40 -1.26 -6.36 -16.89
C PHE A 40 -0.94 -6.51 -18.38
N ASP A 41 -0.43 -5.45 -19.00
CA ASP A 41 -0.03 -5.44 -20.40
C ASP A 41 1.23 -6.29 -20.66
N GLU A 42 2.20 -6.27 -19.75
CA GLU A 42 3.44 -7.05 -19.83
C GLU A 42 3.28 -8.55 -19.54
N PHE A 43 2.25 -8.96 -18.79
CA PHE A 43 1.99 -10.39 -18.56
C PHE A 43 1.70 -11.11 -19.88
N ASN A 44 2.48 -12.15 -20.15
CA ASN A 44 2.31 -13.03 -21.30
C ASN A 44 1.19 -14.07 -21.06
N ILE A 45 0.00 -13.59 -20.75
CA ILE A 45 -1.22 -14.37 -20.55
C ILE A 45 -2.19 -14.00 -21.67
N ALA A 46 -2.60 -14.99 -22.47
CA ALA A 46 -3.45 -14.78 -23.64
C ALA A 46 -4.86 -14.33 -23.25
N GLU A 47 -5.43 -14.92 -22.19
CA GLU A 47 -6.76 -14.59 -21.70
C GLU A 47 -6.67 -13.60 -20.55
N LYS A 48 -6.71 -12.32 -20.89
CA LYS A 48 -6.70 -11.24 -19.92
C LYS A 48 -7.84 -10.25 -20.13
N ILE A 49 -8.48 -9.84 -19.05
CA ILE A 49 -9.55 -8.83 -19.07
C ILE A 49 -9.32 -7.73 -18.04
N GLN A 50 -9.61 -6.49 -18.43
CA GLN A 50 -9.61 -5.32 -17.55
C GLN A 50 -11.02 -4.74 -17.50
N LEU A 51 -11.55 -4.50 -16.29
CA LEU A 51 -12.92 -4.03 -16.09
C LEU A 51 -12.99 -2.99 -14.95
N ASP A 52 -13.89 -2.02 -15.11
CA ASP A 52 -14.28 -1.06 -14.08
C ASP A 52 -15.74 -1.35 -13.69
N LEU A 53 -15.94 -2.19 -12.67
CA LEU A 53 -17.27 -2.71 -12.34
C LEU A 53 -18.16 -1.63 -11.72
N SER A 54 -19.32 -1.43 -12.32
CA SER A 54 -20.35 -0.47 -11.90
C SER A 54 -21.72 -1.13 -11.69
N SER A 55 -21.97 -2.26 -12.37
CA SER A 55 -23.28 -2.91 -12.40
C SER A 55 -23.23 -4.42 -12.05
N ILE A 56 -24.36 -4.96 -11.59
CA ILE A 56 -24.48 -6.39 -11.28
C ILE A 56 -24.39 -7.25 -12.55
N SER A 57 -24.79 -6.73 -13.72
CA SER A 57 -24.64 -7.43 -15.00
C SER A 57 -23.17 -7.68 -15.34
N GLU A 58 -22.32 -6.65 -15.22
CA GLU A 58 -20.87 -6.79 -15.47
C GLU A 58 -20.22 -7.81 -14.52
N VAL A 59 -20.67 -7.85 -13.27
CA VAL A 59 -20.23 -8.87 -12.31
C VAL A 59 -20.59 -10.28 -12.79
N ARG A 60 -21.80 -10.50 -13.31
CA ARG A 60 -22.21 -11.81 -13.81
C ARG A 60 -21.38 -12.24 -15.02
N ASP A 61 -21.08 -11.32 -15.91
CA ASP A 61 -20.24 -11.58 -17.08
C ASP A 61 -18.80 -11.95 -16.65
N LEU A 62 -18.25 -11.21 -15.68
CA LEU A 62 -16.96 -11.52 -15.06
C LEU A 62 -16.97 -12.91 -14.40
N ILE A 63 -18.02 -13.25 -13.65
CA ILE A 63 -18.15 -14.58 -13.03
C ILE A 63 -18.17 -15.68 -14.09
N GLY A 64 -18.86 -15.46 -15.21
CA GLY A 64 -18.83 -16.37 -16.36
C GLY A 64 -17.42 -16.56 -16.91
N PHE A 65 -16.66 -15.47 -17.08
CA PHE A 65 -15.27 -15.52 -17.52
C PHE A 65 -14.36 -16.30 -16.55
N LEU A 66 -14.50 -16.04 -15.25
CA LEU A 66 -13.72 -16.71 -14.19
C LEU A 66 -14.03 -18.22 -14.10
N ASN A 67 -15.29 -18.61 -14.30
CA ASN A 67 -15.69 -20.02 -14.19
C ASN A 67 -15.36 -20.85 -15.43
N ALA A 68 -15.24 -20.21 -16.60
CA ALA A 68 -14.82 -20.89 -17.80
C ALA A 68 -13.33 -21.30 -17.68
N THR A 69 -13.00 -22.52 -18.13
CA THR A 69 -11.59 -22.92 -18.26
C THR A 69 -10.87 -22.06 -19.30
N PRO A 70 -9.56 -21.81 -19.15
CA PRO A 70 -8.79 -21.15 -20.19
C PRO A 70 -8.87 -21.94 -21.50
N ILE A 71 -9.25 -21.25 -22.57
CA ILE A 71 -9.25 -21.75 -23.96
C ILE A 71 -7.84 -21.67 -24.54
N TYR A 72 -7.09 -20.62 -24.20
CA TYR A 72 -5.76 -20.33 -24.69
C TYR A 72 -4.78 -20.15 -23.51
N GLY A 73 -3.82 -21.07 -23.40
CA GLY A 73 -2.81 -21.04 -22.35
C GLY A 73 -3.24 -21.78 -21.08
N LYS A 74 -2.63 -21.43 -19.95
CA LYS A 74 -2.81 -22.15 -18.67
C LYS A 74 -3.53 -21.33 -17.60
N GLN A 75 -3.66 -20.02 -17.80
CA GLN A 75 -4.07 -19.06 -16.79
C GLN A 75 -4.91 -17.95 -17.40
N LYS A 76 -5.74 -17.32 -16.57
CA LYS A 76 -6.46 -16.09 -16.90
C LYS A 76 -6.02 -14.98 -15.98
N LEU A 77 -5.96 -13.76 -16.50
CA LEU A 77 -5.65 -12.56 -15.72
C LEU A 77 -6.82 -11.58 -15.73
N VAL A 78 -7.26 -11.17 -14.55
CA VAL A 78 -8.33 -10.18 -14.37
C VAL A 78 -7.77 -8.99 -13.62
N LEU A 79 -7.92 -7.79 -14.18
CA LEU A 79 -7.65 -6.52 -13.52
C LEU A 79 -8.97 -5.78 -13.30
N LEU A 80 -9.35 -5.59 -12.03
CA LEU A 80 -10.53 -4.83 -11.64
C LEU A 80 -10.09 -3.48 -11.07
N ASN A 81 -10.44 -2.38 -11.73
CA ASN A 81 -10.03 -1.06 -11.22
C ASN A 81 -11.10 -0.39 -10.36
N ASP A 82 -10.62 0.56 -9.57
CA ASP A 82 -11.43 1.50 -8.81
C ASP A 82 -12.49 0.85 -7.91
N ALA A 83 -12.09 -0.20 -7.18
CA ALA A 83 -13.01 -0.96 -6.34
C ALA A 83 -13.67 -0.13 -5.21
N GLN A 84 -13.14 1.04 -4.87
CA GLN A 84 -13.80 2.03 -4.01
C GLN A 84 -15.18 2.46 -4.53
N LYS A 85 -15.41 2.37 -5.84
CA LYS A 85 -16.66 2.77 -6.50
C LYS A 85 -17.72 1.67 -6.47
N TRP A 86 -17.39 0.46 -6.03
CA TRP A 86 -18.34 -0.66 -6.03
C TRP A 86 -19.50 -0.40 -5.09
N SER A 87 -20.71 -0.55 -5.63
CA SER A 87 -21.92 -0.60 -4.80
C SER A 87 -21.92 -1.85 -3.92
N ASN A 88 -22.71 -1.83 -2.84
CA ASN A 88 -22.88 -3.01 -1.98
C ASN A 88 -23.34 -4.25 -2.75
N GLY A 89 -24.19 -4.07 -3.77
CA GLY A 89 -24.63 -5.17 -4.65
C GLY A 89 -23.49 -5.81 -5.43
N VAL A 90 -22.57 -4.99 -5.98
CA VAL A 90 -21.37 -5.46 -6.68
C VAL A 90 -20.44 -6.20 -5.71
N LYS A 91 -20.15 -5.62 -4.54
CA LYS A 91 -19.31 -6.24 -3.51
C LYS A 91 -19.85 -7.62 -3.10
N SER A 92 -21.13 -7.71 -2.75
CA SER A 92 -21.76 -8.95 -2.30
C SER A 92 -21.78 -10.03 -3.38
N ALA A 93 -22.01 -9.65 -4.64
CA ALA A 93 -22.01 -10.59 -5.75
C ALA A 93 -20.62 -11.17 -6.06
N LEU A 94 -19.55 -10.40 -5.81
CA LEU A 94 -18.17 -10.83 -6.03
C LEU A 94 -17.58 -11.70 -4.91
N LEU A 95 -18.13 -11.64 -3.69
CA LEU A 95 -17.56 -12.32 -2.52
C LEU A 95 -17.32 -13.82 -2.77
N LYS A 96 -18.33 -14.52 -3.31
CA LYS A 96 -18.24 -15.96 -3.57
C LYS A 96 -17.14 -16.27 -4.60
N SER A 97 -17.03 -15.45 -5.64
CA SER A 97 -16.03 -15.66 -6.69
C SER A 97 -14.62 -15.33 -6.23
N LEU A 98 -14.42 -14.37 -5.33
CA LEU A 98 -13.10 -14.12 -4.76
C LEU A 98 -12.64 -15.28 -3.84
N GLU A 99 -13.58 -15.95 -3.17
CA GLU A 99 -13.30 -17.07 -2.26
C GLU A 99 -13.09 -18.40 -3.01
N GLU A 100 -13.92 -18.69 -4.01
CA GLU A 100 -13.97 -19.98 -4.71
C GLU A 100 -13.45 -19.90 -6.15
N HIS A 101 -12.51 -18.99 -6.47
CA HIS A 101 -11.97 -18.92 -7.83
C HIS A 101 -11.05 -20.11 -8.13
N PRO A 102 -11.11 -20.65 -9.37
CA PRO A 102 -10.13 -21.62 -9.84
C PRO A 102 -8.68 -21.10 -9.75
N SER A 103 -7.73 -21.98 -9.43
CA SER A 103 -6.32 -21.64 -9.24
C SER A 103 -5.60 -21.08 -10.48
N TYR A 104 -6.17 -21.31 -11.67
CA TYR A 104 -5.69 -20.73 -12.92
C TYR A 104 -6.11 -19.26 -13.11
N ASN A 105 -7.03 -18.74 -12.29
CA ASN A 105 -7.42 -17.34 -12.33
C ASN A 105 -6.48 -16.52 -11.45
N LYS A 106 -5.99 -15.44 -12.03
CA LYS A 106 -5.18 -14.44 -11.37
C LYS A 106 -5.98 -13.15 -11.34
N ILE A 107 -6.27 -12.65 -10.14
CA ILE A 107 -7.15 -11.50 -9.94
C ILE A 107 -6.34 -10.39 -9.26
N ILE A 108 -6.32 -9.21 -9.87
CA ILE A 108 -5.74 -7.99 -9.34
C ILE A 108 -6.87 -6.98 -9.19
N ILE A 109 -7.00 -6.40 -8.00
CA ILE A 109 -8.00 -5.38 -7.69
C ILE A 109 -7.25 -4.12 -7.29
N THR A 110 -7.63 -2.96 -7.84
CA THR A 110 -7.09 -1.67 -7.41
C THR A 110 -8.14 -0.85 -6.66
N SER A 111 -7.69 -0.04 -5.69
CA SER A 111 -8.58 0.85 -4.95
C SER A 111 -7.86 2.08 -4.39
N SER A 112 -8.56 3.20 -4.26
CA SER A 112 -8.03 4.38 -3.56
C SER A 112 -8.05 4.25 -2.03
N SER A 113 -8.84 3.31 -1.51
CA SER A 113 -9.04 3.12 -0.07
C SER A 113 -9.21 1.65 0.29
N ILE A 114 -9.10 1.37 1.58
CA ILE A 114 -9.44 0.06 2.14
C ILE A 114 -10.95 -0.21 1.89
N LEU A 115 -11.28 -1.43 1.52
CA LEU A 115 -12.66 -1.91 1.41
C LEU A 115 -13.10 -2.59 2.71
N ASP A 116 -14.37 -2.99 2.76
CA ASP A 116 -14.93 -3.72 3.91
C ASP A 116 -14.13 -5.00 4.22
N LEU A 117 -14.12 -5.37 5.50
CA LEU A 117 -13.34 -6.50 6.02
C LEU A 117 -13.60 -7.81 5.24
N THR A 118 -14.82 -7.99 4.73
CA THR A 118 -15.26 -9.18 3.96
C THR A 118 -14.46 -9.38 2.67
N ILE A 119 -14.11 -8.31 1.97
CA ILE A 119 -13.24 -8.35 0.78
C ILE A 119 -11.78 -8.44 1.21
N MET A 120 -11.39 -7.62 2.18
CA MET A 120 -10.00 -7.51 2.64
C MET A 120 -9.45 -8.81 3.26
N SER A 121 -10.30 -9.65 3.85
CA SER A 121 -9.90 -10.94 4.43
C SER A 121 -9.62 -12.02 3.39
N ARG A 122 -10.11 -11.85 2.16
CA ARG A 122 -10.00 -12.81 1.05
C ARG A 122 -8.90 -12.45 0.06
N CYS A 123 -8.25 -11.31 0.25
CA CYS A 123 -7.24 -10.81 -0.67
C CYS A 123 -5.89 -10.67 0.02
N TYR A 124 -4.82 -10.89 -0.74
CA TYR A 124 -3.49 -10.45 -0.34
C TYR A 124 -3.37 -8.95 -0.56
N LYS A 125 -3.07 -8.22 0.51
CA LYS A 125 -3.12 -6.77 0.54
C LYS A 125 -1.76 -6.18 0.22
N ILE A 126 -1.72 -5.29 -0.76
CA ILE A 126 -0.53 -4.54 -1.16
C ILE A 126 -0.87 -3.06 -1.04
N HIS A 127 -0.33 -2.43 -0.02
CA HIS A 127 -0.43 -0.99 0.13
C HIS A 127 0.63 -0.30 -0.73
N ILE A 128 0.20 0.60 -1.60
CA ILE A 128 1.05 1.51 -2.36
C ILE A 128 0.90 2.89 -1.72
N SER A 129 1.81 3.21 -0.81
CA SER A 129 2.07 4.60 -0.48
C SER A 129 2.75 5.22 -1.70
N SER A 130 2.16 6.29 -2.25
CA SER A 130 2.81 7.10 -3.27
C SER A 130 4.17 7.58 -2.74
N ASP A 131 5.26 6.95 -3.18
CA ASP A 131 6.59 7.57 -3.11
C ASP A 131 6.71 8.70 -4.14
N LEU A 132 5.73 9.61 -4.18
CA LEU A 132 5.97 10.98 -4.63
C LEU A 132 6.70 11.81 -3.57
N LEU A 133 7.17 11.18 -2.51
CA LEU A 133 8.42 11.57 -1.88
C LEU A 133 9.43 10.41 -1.95
N SER A 134 10.11 10.36 -3.09
CA SER A 134 11.55 10.11 -3.17
C SER A 134 12.39 11.10 -2.33
N LYS A 135 11.79 11.83 -1.40
CA LYS A 135 12.37 12.08 -0.10
C LYS A 135 11.90 10.99 0.86
N THR A 136 12.60 9.86 0.90
CA THR A 136 13.14 9.51 2.21
C THR A 136 13.69 10.83 2.74
N CYS A 137 13.24 11.31 3.90
CA CYS A 137 14.22 12.01 4.71
C CYS A 137 15.36 10.99 4.85
N ASN A 138 16.33 11.04 3.94
CA ASN A 138 17.64 10.52 4.24
C ASN A 138 17.97 11.18 5.57
N ILE A 139 18.67 10.46 6.43
CA ILE A 139 19.23 11.05 7.65
C ILE A 139 19.93 12.41 7.34
N ASP A 140 20.49 12.51 6.12
CA ASP A 140 21.10 13.71 5.55
C ASP A 140 20.14 14.87 5.21
N GLU A 141 18.82 14.63 5.09
CA GLU A 141 17.81 15.66 4.90
C GLU A 141 17.20 16.14 6.23
N VAL A 142 17.06 15.26 7.23
CA VAL A 142 16.58 15.64 8.58
C VAL A 142 17.49 16.69 9.21
N SER A 143 18.80 16.50 9.06
CA SER A 143 19.85 17.40 9.56
C SER A 143 19.89 18.77 8.87
N ARG A 144 19.12 18.98 7.79
CA ARG A 144 19.01 20.25 7.07
C ARG A 144 17.73 21.03 7.38
N ILE A 145 16.84 20.48 8.20
CA ILE A 145 15.57 21.12 8.52
C ILE A 145 15.79 22.11 9.68
N GLU A 146 15.63 23.40 9.39
CA GLU A 146 15.78 24.49 10.37
C GLU A 146 14.45 24.92 11.03
N ASP A 147 13.33 24.33 10.62
CA ASP A 147 12.01 24.62 11.18
C ASP A 147 11.47 23.43 12.01
N PRO A 148 11.22 23.60 13.33
CA PRO A 148 10.68 22.54 14.19
C PRO A 148 9.32 22.00 13.72
N ASN A 149 8.48 22.81 13.08
CA ASN A 149 7.16 22.39 12.58
C ASN A 149 7.29 21.48 11.37
N VAL A 150 8.22 21.81 10.46
CA VAL A 150 8.52 21.00 9.28
C VAL A 150 9.13 19.67 9.73
N LEU A 151 10.04 19.71 10.69
CA LEU A 151 10.65 18.50 11.25
C LEU A 151 9.59 17.60 11.91
N PHE A 152 8.72 18.16 12.74
CA PHE A 152 7.63 17.41 13.38
C PHE A 152 6.69 16.74 12.35
N ALA A 153 6.31 17.46 11.28
CA ALA A 153 5.50 16.90 10.21
C ALA A 153 6.22 15.75 9.48
N CYS A 154 7.49 15.92 9.13
CA CYS A 154 8.29 14.86 8.51
C CYS A 154 8.43 13.62 9.40
N MET A 155 8.55 13.80 10.72
CA MET A 155 8.63 12.71 11.69
C MET A 155 7.32 11.94 11.81
N LYS A 156 6.21 12.65 11.82
CA LYS A 156 4.87 12.04 11.81
C LYS A 156 4.69 11.16 10.56
N ASP A 157 5.02 11.68 9.38
CA ASP A 157 4.95 10.92 8.13
C ASP A 157 5.87 9.68 8.14
N TYR A 158 7.05 9.79 8.75
CA TYR A 158 7.99 8.67 8.90
C TYR A 158 7.42 7.55 9.79
N LEU A 159 6.82 7.91 10.93
CA LEU A 159 6.24 6.95 11.87
C LEU A 159 4.97 6.30 11.32
N GLU A 160 4.11 7.07 10.65
CA GLU A 160 2.93 6.53 9.96
C GLU A 160 3.33 5.47 8.92
N LYS A 161 4.45 5.67 8.21
CA LYS A 161 5.00 4.67 7.28
C LYS A 161 5.44 3.38 7.99
N ILE A 162 6.03 3.47 9.18
CA ILE A 162 6.45 2.29 9.96
C ILE A 162 5.23 1.47 10.40
N ILE A 163 4.21 2.15 10.92
CA ILE A 163 2.96 1.52 11.38
C ILE A 163 2.28 0.79 10.22
N LEU A 164 2.24 1.40 9.03
CA LEU A 164 1.66 0.81 7.81
C LEU A 164 2.43 -0.43 7.30
N CYS A 165 3.69 -0.61 7.69
CA CYS A 165 4.50 -1.77 7.31
C CYS A 165 4.20 -3.03 8.15
N ASN A 166 3.34 -2.96 9.18
CA ASN A 166 2.87 -4.09 9.99
C ASN A 166 3.98 -5.00 10.57
N ASN A 167 5.18 -4.46 10.79
CA ASN A 167 6.24 -5.19 11.48
C ASN A 167 6.06 -5.01 12.99
N PHE A 168 5.54 -6.03 13.67
CA PHE A 168 5.25 -6.00 15.12
C PHE A 168 6.45 -5.59 15.98
N ASN A 169 7.67 -5.92 15.56
CA ASN A 169 8.88 -5.56 16.31
C ASN A 169 9.22 -4.06 16.19
N LEU A 170 8.76 -3.38 15.15
CA LEU A 170 8.99 -1.95 14.92
C LEU A 170 7.84 -1.08 15.45
N LEU A 171 6.67 -1.66 15.72
CA LEU A 171 5.49 -0.94 16.22
C LEU A 171 5.71 -0.39 17.63
N ALA A 172 6.17 -1.23 18.57
CA ALA A 172 6.47 -0.80 19.93
C ALA A 172 7.56 0.29 19.96
N TYR A 173 8.49 0.24 19.01
CA TYR A 173 9.56 1.21 18.89
C TYR A 173 9.10 2.54 18.28
N ALA A 174 8.22 2.47 17.28
CA ALA A 174 7.60 3.64 16.67
C ALA A 174 6.68 4.38 17.66
N GLU A 175 5.93 3.67 18.50
CA GLU A 175 5.08 4.28 19.54
C GLU A 175 5.93 5.06 20.57
N ASP A 176 7.02 4.46 21.07
CA ASP A 176 7.93 5.12 22.01
C ASP A 176 8.63 6.36 21.38
N LEU A 177 9.02 6.27 20.10
CA LEU A 177 9.58 7.42 19.39
C LEU A 177 8.54 8.53 19.22
N TRP A 178 7.30 8.19 18.88
CA TRP A 178 6.23 9.17 18.70
C TRP A 178 5.94 9.95 19.97
N ASP A 179 5.88 9.28 21.12
CA ASP A 179 5.59 9.93 22.41
C ASP A 179 6.67 10.96 22.77
N LYS A 180 7.95 10.59 22.63
CA LYS A 180 9.09 11.49 22.90
C LYS A 180 9.12 12.71 21.98
N VAL A 181 8.75 12.51 20.72
CA VAL A 181 8.72 13.58 19.70
C VAL A 181 7.56 14.54 19.95
N ASN A 182 6.40 13.99 20.29
CA ASN A 182 5.21 14.78 20.60
C ASN A 182 5.39 15.58 21.90
N GLU A 183 6.04 14.99 22.91
CA GLU A 183 6.43 15.68 24.14
C GLU A 183 7.41 16.83 23.86
N THR A 184 8.47 16.56 23.09
CA THR A 184 9.47 17.58 22.70
C THR A 184 8.85 18.73 21.92
N TYR A 185 7.96 18.44 20.97
CA TYR A 185 7.25 19.46 20.20
C TYR A 185 6.25 20.26 21.07
N SER A 186 5.63 19.61 22.05
CA SER A 186 4.77 20.28 23.04
C SER A 186 5.53 21.31 23.87
N TRP A 187 6.73 21.00 24.34
CA TRP A 187 7.60 21.96 25.03
C TRP A 187 7.94 23.17 24.14
N PHE A 188 8.23 22.94 22.85
CA PHE A 188 8.46 24.03 21.91
C PHE A 188 7.20 24.92 21.73
N ARG A 189 6.02 24.30 21.57
CA ARG A 189 4.75 25.04 21.41
C ARG A 189 4.36 25.86 22.65
N LYS A 190 4.77 25.42 23.84
CA LYS A 190 4.61 26.15 25.10
C LYS A 190 5.68 27.23 25.32
N GLY A 191 6.69 27.30 24.45
CA GLY A 191 7.82 28.23 24.58
C GLY A 191 8.84 27.83 25.67
N GLU A 192 8.80 26.58 26.13
CA GLU A 192 9.70 26.07 27.18
C GLU A 192 11.11 25.76 26.64
N ILE A 193 11.23 25.50 25.33
CA ILE A 193 12.50 25.26 24.64
C ILE A 193 12.62 26.10 23.36
N SER A 194 13.85 26.44 22.97
CA SER A 194 14.13 27.15 21.72
C SER A 194 13.91 26.26 20.48
N SER A 195 13.72 26.87 19.32
CA SER A 195 13.62 26.14 18.03
C SER A 195 14.85 25.27 17.77
N GLN A 196 16.05 25.79 18.02
CA GLN A 196 17.31 25.07 17.87
C GLN A 196 17.38 23.84 18.78
N ASN A 197 16.98 23.97 20.05
CA ASN A 197 16.97 22.86 20.99
C ASN A 197 15.93 21.79 20.60
N CYS A 198 14.76 22.23 20.14
CA CYS A 198 13.72 21.33 19.65
C CYS A 198 14.20 20.50 18.46
N ILE A 199 14.84 21.14 17.47
CA ILE A 199 15.40 20.47 16.30
C ILE A 199 16.49 19.47 16.69
N GLN A 200 17.39 19.87 17.58
CA GLN A 200 18.49 19.01 18.02
C GLN A 200 17.97 17.76 18.73
N ILE A 201 17.01 17.91 19.65
CA ILE A 201 16.43 16.79 20.40
C ILE A 201 15.69 15.85 19.45
N MET A 202 14.81 16.38 18.59
CA MET A 202 14.05 15.58 17.62
C MET A 202 14.97 14.84 16.63
N SER A 203 16.05 15.48 16.17
CA SER A 203 17.03 14.86 15.26
C SER A 203 17.79 13.71 15.94
N ASN A 204 18.20 13.89 17.19
CA ASN A 204 18.90 12.84 17.95
C ASN A 204 18.00 11.62 18.18
N LEU A 205 16.72 11.84 18.50
CA LEU A 205 15.74 10.77 18.68
C LEU A 205 15.59 9.89 17.43
N ILE A 206 15.62 10.49 16.23
CA ILE A 206 15.59 9.75 14.96
C ILE A 206 16.88 8.96 14.73
N LEU A 207 18.03 9.58 14.98
CA LEU A 207 19.34 8.94 14.79
C LEU A 207 19.50 7.72 15.68
N ASP A 208 19.12 7.83 16.96
CA ASP A 208 19.13 6.71 17.90
C ASP A 208 18.20 5.59 17.41
N HIS A 209 17.04 5.96 16.88
CA HIS A 209 16.08 5.03 16.30
C HIS A 209 16.59 4.26 15.09
N LEU A 210 17.26 4.95 14.17
CA LEU A 210 17.82 4.31 12.98
C LEU A 210 19.02 3.41 13.31
N ASN A 211 19.82 3.77 14.32
CA ASN A 211 20.92 2.94 14.79
C ASN A 211 20.43 1.65 15.44
N GLN A 212 19.36 1.70 16.24
CA GLN A 212 18.77 0.50 16.84
C GLN A 212 18.16 -0.44 15.79
N ILE A 213 17.48 0.10 14.77
CA ILE A 213 16.93 -0.70 13.66
C ILE A 213 18.02 -1.41 12.85
N ASN A 214 19.15 -0.74 12.57
CA ASN A 214 20.25 -1.33 11.81
C ASN A 214 21.04 -2.39 12.61
N SER A 215 20.83 -2.49 13.92
CA SER A 215 21.48 -3.46 14.81
C SER A 215 20.65 -4.72 15.08
N LEU A 216 19.40 -4.77 14.59
CA LEU A 216 18.47 -5.89 14.68
C LEU A 216 18.43 -6.71 13.39
#